data_AF-A0AAW1UUK9-F1
#
_entry.id   AF-A0AAW1UUK9-F1
#
_cell.length_a   1.000
_cell.length_b   1.000
_cell.length_c   1.000
_cell.angle_alpha   90.00
_cell.angle_beta   90.00
_cell.angle_gamma   90.00
#
_symmetry.space_group_name_H-M   'P 1'
#
loop_
_entity.id
_entity.type
_entity.pdbx_description
1 polymer ?
#
loop_
_entity_poly.entity_id
_entity_poly.type
_entity_poly.pdbx_seq_one_letter_code
_entity_poly.pdbx_strand_id
1 'polypeptide(L)'
;MEIGGDNLSTVFITGTYEVDYPSLRANNIEFIHDLNFNIRLDYKHSFRVLLINHNEMNPDPLTYLGKLRNIWFLNITAEYIFISQNISLDLIEATEFFGLKHVIFLQPYSELISRLNEKQNLEIIGNFTDNLQTLNTSNYLIEYTYSSYWKNSNITICYRLNCENCLDGPEYKLFEIIFSFLNIKRKYSLLTQQNSTLCDVIYGRVISANYQNYHQYTVPYLDDHTWWFVPLTDPKNNGWFFFKIFSVMLWTLVLLSTAAISLLWLVIHISTSRKCGFTNVFQKTINIFSLAIEQSINLNTAKTSETILSTLVIFLTFMMNTVYKIKLLQVLIGKEYDYSINSLYDMIDRGMILGYPSSDFSPKAMQQMKTKTRACVNSFECLKRAALHHEFGVLVHGNDEKRYRRYLINENGKYLLRKLTPAFFNSKYVAMLYKGHPFYHVLNRYLTYLIEHGFVKHVNTDSDINYELELDNEVLNMDHFRILFALWLIMIILSTLVFIKEYLQVELSKKLKKF
;
A
#
# COMPACT_ATOMS: atom_id res chain seq x y z
N MET A 1 -5.62 -16.03 -58.78
CA MET A 1 -6.58 -17.11 -58.49
C MET A 1 -7.92 -16.68 -59.06
N GLU A 2 -8.57 -17.50 -59.88
CA GLU A 2 -9.89 -17.20 -60.45
C GLU A 2 -10.88 -18.21 -59.88
N ILE A 3 -11.92 -17.74 -59.19
CA ILE A 3 -12.90 -18.57 -58.52
C ILE A 3 -14.26 -18.22 -59.12
N GLY A 4 -14.86 -19.18 -59.83
CA GLY A 4 -16.19 -19.05 -60.44
C GLY A 4 -17.17 -20.03 -59.80
N GLY A 5 -18.32 -19.52 -59.36
CA GLY A 5 -19.43 -20.34 -58.87
C GLY A 5 -20.66 -19.49 -58.57
N ASP A 6 -21.80 -19.82 -59.19
CA ASP A 6 -23.06 -19.07 -59.10
C ASP A 6 -23.92 -19.39 -57.85
N ASN A 7 -23.33 -19.95 -56.79
CA ASN A 7 -24.04 -20.17 -55.52
C ASN A 7 -23.15 -19.79 -54.34
N LEU A 8 -23.74 -19.24 -53.27
CA LEU A 8 -23.08 -18.84 -52.01
C LEU A 8 -22.21 -19.97 -51.46
N SER A 9 -20.94 -19.98 -51.84
CA SER A 9 -19.92 -20.86 -51.30
C SER A 9 -18.94 -20.03 -50.51
N THR A 10 -18.79 -20.36 -49.23
CA THR A 10 -17.72 -19.83 -48.38
C THR A 10 -16.40 -20.36 -48.92
N VAL A 11 -15.54 -19.50 -49.44
CA VAL A 11 -14.21 -19.89 -49.92
C VAL A 11 -13.18 -19.60 -48.86
N PHE A 12 -12.53 -20.64 -48.35
CA PHE A 12 -11.36 -20.53 -47.49
C PHE A 12 -10.12 -20.56 -48.37
N ILE A 13 -9.42 -19.43 -48.48
CA ILE A 13 -8.12 -19.39 -49.14
C ILE A 13 -7.07 -19.53 -48.05
N THR A 14 -6.44 -20.70 -47.99
CA THR A 14 -5.22 -20.93 -47.22
C THR A 14 -4.09 -21.11 -48.23
N GLY A 15 -3.03 -20.33 -48.07
CA GLY A 15 -1.85 -20.41 -48.94
C GLY A 15 -0.60 -20.45 -48.08
N THR A 16 0.21 -21.48 -48.28
CA THR A 16 1.58 -21.57 -47.79
C THR A 16 2.51 -21.31 -48.98
N TYR A 17 3.41 -20.34 -48.86
CA TYR A 17 4.48 -20.14 -49.84
C TYR A 17 5.73 -20.85 -49.34
N GLU A 18 6.28 -21.75 -50.15
CA GLU A 18 7.60 -22.35 -49.95
C GLU A 18 8.52 -21.72 -51.01
N VAL A 19 9.57 -21.02 -50.56
CA VAL A 19 10.53 -20.37 -51.46
C VAL A 19 11.78 -21.25 -51.54
N ASP A 20 11.98 -21.89 -52.69
CA ASP A 20 13.19 -22.65 -52.97
C ASP A 20 14.33 -21.70 -53.38
N TYR A 21 15.39 -21.65 -52.57
CA TYR A 21 16.65 -20.97 -52.92
C TYR A 21 17.76 -22.00 -53.16
N PRO A 22 18.59 -21.85 -54.22
CA PRO A 22 19.76 -22.69 -54.40
C PRO A 22 20.82 -22.34 -53.35
N SER A 23 21.25 -23.38 -52.64
CA SER A 23 22.23 -23.44 -51.56
C SER A 23 23.38 -22.43 -51.56
N LEU A 24 23.57 -21.72 -50.45
CA LEU A 24 24.86 -21.24 -49.97
C LEU A 24 24.94 -21.45 -48.44
N ARG A 25 25.89 -22.29 -48.02
CA ARG A 25 26.17 -22.59 -46.61
C ARG A 25 26.86 -21.39 -45.93
N ALA A 26 26.29 -20.90 -44.83
CA ALA A 26 27.02 -20.63 -43.58
C ALA A 26 26.03 -20.40 -42.43
N ASN A 27 26.25 -21.13 -41.34
CA ASN A 27 25.59 -21.12 -40.03
C ASN A 27 24.80 -19.83 -39.67
N ASN A 28 23.48 -19.95 -39.60
CA ASN A 28 22.63 -19.43 -38.50
C ASN A 28 21.21 -20.00 -38.68
N ILE A 29 20.60 -20.41 -37.56
CA ILE A 29 19.23 -20.93 -37.51
C ILE A 29 18.29 -19.72 -37.49
N GLU A 30 17.53 -19.51 -38.55
CA GLU A 30 16.40 -18.57 -38.57
C GLU A 30 15.08 -19.34 -38.50
N PHE A 31 14.21 -18.92 -37.58
CA PHE A 31 12.84 -19.41 -37.46
C PHE A 31 11.95 -18.68 -38.46
N ILE A 32 11.26 -19.45 -39.30
CA ILE A 32 10.20 -18.99 -40.20
C ILE A 32 8.92 -18.76 -39.35
N HIS A 33 8.29 -17.59 -39.50
CA HIS A 33 6.97 -17.33 -38.95
C HIS A 33 5.93 -17.31 -40.08
N ASP A 34 5.05 -18.30 -40.08
CA ASP A 34 3.85 -18.35 -40.91
C ASP A 34 2.87 -17.25 -40.47
N LEU A 35 2.51 -16.35 -41.39
CA LEU A 35 1.41 -15.40 -41.20
C LEU A 35 0.15 -15.95 -41.88
N ASN A 36 -0.78 -16.47 -41.07
CA ASN A 36 -2.13 -16.82 -41.53
C ASN A 36 -3.08 -15.63 -41.34
N PHE A 37 -3.65 -15.13 -42.43
CA PHE A 37 -4.75 -14.15 -42.39
C PHE A 37 -6.04 -14.82 -42.85
N ASN A 38 -7.13 -14.63 -42.09
CA ASN A 38 -8.47 -15.05 -42.50
C ASN A 38 -9.28 -13.81 -42.86
N ILE A 39 -9.65 -13.68 -44.14
CA ILE A 39 -10.54 -12.63 -44.63
C ILE A 39 -11.84 -13.31 -45.08
N ARG A 40 -12.98 -12.88 -44.52
CA ARG A 40 -14.31 -13.36 -44.91
C ARG A 40 -14.98 -12.27 -45.75
N LEU A 41 -15.21 -12.54 -47.03
CA LEU A 41 -15.92 -11.64 -47.95
C LEU A 41 -17.17 -12.35 -48.47
N ASP A 42 -18.35 -11.79 -48.22
CA ASP A 42 -19.62 -12.28 -48.77
C ASP A 42 -20.06 -11.34 -49.89
N TYR A 43 -19.90 -11.76 -51.15
CA TYR A 43 -20.32 -11.00 -52.32
C TYR A 43 -20.85 -11.91 -53.43
N LYS A 44 -21.75 -11.38 -54.27
CA LYS A 44 -22.52 -12.13 -55.28
C LYS A 44 -21.93 -12.07 -56.70
N HIS A 45 -20.75 -11.48 -56.88
CA HIS A 45 -20.08 -11.32 -58.18
C HIS A 45 -18.60 -11.69 -58.09
N SER A 46 -18.00 -12.11 -59.20
CA SER A 46 -16.58 -12.48 -59.31
C SER A 46 -15.68 -11.25 -59.30
N PHE A 47 -14.70 -11.19 -58.39
CA PHE A 47 -13.70 -10.13 -58.34
C PHE A 47 -12.28 -10.72 -58.29
N ARG A 48 -11.31 -9.97 -58.81
CA ARG A 48 -9.88 -10.30 -58.72
C ARG A 48 -9.23 -9.37 -57.70
N VAL A 49 -8.60 -9.96 -56.68
CA VAL A 49 -7.89 -9.23 -55.63
C VAL A 49 -6.40 -9.41 -55.84
N LEU A 50 -5.65 -8.31 -55.89
CA LEU A 50 -4.19 -8.32 -55.85
C LEU A 50 -3.77 -7.94 -54.42
N LEU A 51 -3.06 -8.84 -53.75
CA LEU A 51 -2.48 -8.60 -52.43
C LEU A 51 -0.98 -8.38 -52.61
N ILE A 52 -0.49 -7.20 -52.22
CA ILE A 52 0.93 -6.86 -52.27
C ILE A 52 1.43 -6.73 -50.83
N ASN A 53 2.41 -7.55 -50.45
CA ASN A 53 3.10 -7.46 -49.17
C ASN A 53 4.43 -6.72 -49.35
N HIS A 54 4.65 -5.63 -48.62
CA HIS A 54 5.80 -4.75 -48.80
C HIS A 54 7.09 -5.28 -48.11
N ASN A 55 6.99 -6.28 -47.23
CA ASN A 55 8.12 -6.68 -46.38
C ASN A 55 9.25 -7.44 -47.11
N GLU A 56 9.15 -7.69 -48.41
CA GLU A 56 10.18 -8.40 -49.20
C GLU A 56 10.80 -7.57 -50.35
N MET A 57 10.58 -6.26 -50.39
CA MET A 57 11.16 -5.40 -51.45
C MET A 57 12.51 -4.79 -51.05
N ASN A 58 13.56 -5.13 -51.80
CA ASN A 58 14.86 -4.42 -51.80
C ASN A 58 14.67 -2.97 -52.33
N PRO A 59 15.51 -1.97 -51.99
CA PRO A 59 15.12 -0.57 -51.91
C PRO A 59 15.07 0.19 -53.25
N ASP A 60 14.95 -0.50 -54.39
CA ASP A 60 14.90 0.16 -55.71
C ASP A 60 13.67 -0.28 -56.54
N PRO A 61 12.50 0.35 -56.32
CA PRO A 61 11.20 -0.08 -56.87
C PRO A 61 11.12 -0.02 -58.41
N LEU A 62 11.88 0.88 -59.05
CA LEU A 62 11.94 1.02 -60.52
C LEU A 62 12.57 -0.20 -61.21
N THR A 63 13.56 -0.82 -60.58
CA THR A 63 14.28 -1.98 -61.12
C THR A 63 13.41 -3.25 -61.10
N TYR A 64 12.49 -3.36 -60.14
CA TYR A 64 11.56 -4.49 -60.03
C TYR A 64 10.39 -4.37 -61.03
N LEU A 65 9.87 -3.16 -61.24
CA LEU A 65 8.87 -2.87 -62.28
C LEU A 65 9.42 -3.07 -63.69
N GLY A 66 10.70 -2.77 -63.92
CA GLY A 66 11.40 -3.10 -65.17
C GLY A 66 11.53 -4.61 -65.44
N LYS A 67 11.61 -5.44 -64.39
CA LYS A 67 11.62 -6.92 -64.51
C LYS A 67 10.23 -7.50 -64.76
N LEU A 68 9.18 -6.91 -64.18
CA LEU A 68 7.79 -7.28 -64.46
C LEU A 68 7.36 -6.93 -65.89
N ARG A 69 7.96 -5.90 -66.50
CA ARG A 69 7.71 -5.51 -67.90
C ARG A 69 8.05 -6.60 -68.93
N ASN A 70 8.96 -7.52 -68.61
CA ASN A 70 9.42 -8.55 -69.55
C ASN A 70 8.79 -9.93 -69.32
N ILE A 71 7.89 -10.08 -68.35
CA ILE A 71 7.22 -11.35 -68.06
C ILE A 71 5.73 -11.02 -67.91
N TRP A 72 4.92 -11.49 -68.87
CA TRP A 72 3.45 -11.35 -69.00
C TRP A 72 2.95 -10.07 -69.70
N PHE A 73 2.82 -10.14 -71.03
CA PHE A 73 1.74 -9.44 -71.73
C PHE A 73 0.45 -10.24 -71.50
N LEU A 74 -0.28 -9.92 -70.44
CA LEU A 74 -1.66 -10.33 -70.27
C LEU A 74 -2.43 -9.14 -69.69
N ASN A 75 -3.44 -8.71 -70.45
CA ASN A 75 -4.35 -7.63 -70.13
C ASN A 75 -5.11 -8.00 -68.84
N ILE A 76 -4.67 -7.49 -67.69
CA ILE A 76 -5.35 -7.68 -66.40
C ILE A 76 -5.91 -6.34 -65.98
N THR A 77 -7.23 -6.18 -66.13
CA THR A 77 -8.00 -5.15 -65.43
C THR A 77 -8.36 -5.67 -64.05
N ALA A 78 -7.73 -5.17 -62.99
CA ALA A 78 -8.19 -5.39 -61.61
C ALA A 78 -9.12 -4.23 -61.22
N GLU A 79 -10.21 -4.49 -60.50
CA GLU A 79 -11.15 -3.42 -60.05
C GLU A 79 -10.82 -2.86 -58.67
N TYR A 80 -10.13 -3.63 -57.80
CA TYR A 80 -9.88 -3.28 -56.40
C TYR A 80 -8.47 -3.66 -55.93
N ILE A 81 -7.82 -2.77 -55.18
CA ILE A 81 -6.54 -3.03 -54.48
C ILE A 81 -6.69 -2.70 -52.99
N PHE A 82 -6.18 -3.60 -52.14
CA PHE A 82 -6.11 -3.42 -50.69
C PHE A 82 -4.66 -3.20 -50.25
N ILE A 83 -4.43 -2.08 -49.57
CA ILE A 83 -3.08 -1.67 -49.12
C ILE A 83 -3.03 -1.75 -47.60
N SER A 84 -2.11 -2.56 -47.09
CA SER A 84 -2.01 -2.86 -45.65
C SER A 84 -0.94 -2.05 -44.91
N GLN A 85 0.15 -1.61 -45.55
CA GLN A 85 1.24 -0.83 -44.89
C GLN A 85 2.02 0.08 -45.87
N ASN A 86 2.75 1.07 -45.31
CA ASN A 86 3.52 2.16 -45.95
C ASN A 86 3.97 1.87 -47.39
N ILE A 87 3.39 2.62 -48.34
CA ILE A 87 3.75 2.58 -49.77
C ILE A 87 4.40 3.90 -50.16
N SER A 88 5.45 3.86 -50.99
CA SER A 88 6.05 5.07 -51.59
C SER A 88 5.12 5.69 -52.64
N LEU A 89 5.13 7.02 -52.78
CA LEU A 89 4.29 7.75 -53.73
C LEU A 89 4.40 7.22 -55.18
N ASP A 90 5.59 6.73 -55.57
CA ASP A 90 5.88 6.22 -56.91
C ASP A 90 5.04 4.99 -57.28
N LEU A 91 4.64 4.17 -56.30
CA LEU A 91 3.78 3.01 -56.54
C LEU A 91 2.32 3.42 -56.81
N ILE A 92 1.91 4.58 -56.29
CA ILE A 92 0.57 5.13 -56.49
C ILE A 92 0.47 5.75 -57.88
N GLU A 93 1.50 6.44 -58.36
CA GLU A 93 1.53 6.93 -59.76
C GLU A 93 1.51 5.77 -60.78
N ALA A 94 2.05 4.60 -60.43
CA ALA A 94 1.94 3.40 -61.26
C ALA A 94 0.50 2.85 -61.37
N THR A 95 -0.41 3.14 -60.42
CA THR A 95 -1.79 2.64 -60.44
C THR A 95 -2.65 3.27 -61.56
N GLU A 96 -2.30 4.49 -61.99
CA GLU A 96 -2.94 5.19 -63.12
C GLU A 96 -2.70 4.46 -64.46
N PHE A 97 -1.57 3.74 -64.57
CA PHE A 97 -1.21 2.97 -65.75
C PHE A 97 -2.04 1.68 -65.91
N PHE A 98 -2.75 1.23 -64.87
CA PHE A 98 -3.51 -0.03 -64.86
C PHE A 98 -5.04 0.14 -64.90
N GLY A 99 -5.57 1.37 -64.93
CA GLY A 99 -7.01 1.62 -65.10
C GLY A 99 -7.88 1.14 -63.93
N LEU A 100 -7.39 1.28 -62.69
CA LEU A 100 -8.10 0.87 -61.47
C LEU A 100 -9.25 1.82 -61.12
N LYS A 101 -10.37 1.27 -60.62
CA LYS A 101 -11.54 2.07 -60.23
C LYS A 101 -11.62 2.40 -58.75
N HIS A 102 -11.13 1.52 -57.86
CA HIS A 102 -11.28 1.69 -56.41
C HIS A 102 -10.05 1.21 -55.63
N VAL A 103 -9.66 1.97 -54.59
CA VAL A 103 -8.53 1.67 -53.70
C VAL A 103 -9.01 1.76 -52.25
N ILE A 104 -8.70 0.73 -51.44
CA ILE A 104 -9.14 0.65 -50.04
C ILE A 104 -7.90 0.57 -49.14
N PHE A 105 -7.81 1.53 -48.21
CA PHE A 105 -6.73 1.63 -47.22
C PHE A 105 -7.16 0.99 -45.90
N LEU A 106 -6.32 0.11 -45.35
CA LEU A 106 -6.64 -0.63 -44.11
C LEU A 106 -6.14 0.09 -42.83
N GLN A 107 -5.53 1.26 -42.95
CA GLN A 107 -5.11 2.11 -41.83
C GLN A 107 -5.41 3.60 -42.10
N PRO A 108 -5.71 4.40 -41.06
CA PRO A 108 -6.10 5.80 -41.23
C PRO A 108 -4.88 6.68 -41.54
N TYR A 109 -4.86 7.27 -42.74
CA TYR A 109 -3.86 8.26 -43.17
C TYR A 109 -4.54 9.56 -43.58
N SER A 110 -4.73 10.48 -42.63
CA SER A 110 -5.42 11.76 -42.87
C SER A 110 -4.65 12.69 -43.83
N GLU A 111 -3.32 12.63 -43.83
CA GLU A 111 -2.46 13.52 -44.65
C GLU A 111 -2.30 13.06 -46.11
N LEU A 112 -2.48 11.76 -46.37
CA LEU A 112 -2.40 11.17 -47.71
C LEU A 112 -3.73 11.31 -48.46
N ILE A 113 -4.85 11.14 -47.75
CA ILE A 113 -6.22 11.24 -48.29
C ILE A 113 -6.52 12.66 -48.79
N SER A 114 -6.05 13.70 -48.08
CA SER A 114 -6.27 15.10 -48.49
C SER A 114 -5.53 15.46 -49.79
N ARG A 115 -4.30 14.95 -50.00
CA ARG A 115 -3.52 15.20 -51.21
C ARG A 115 -3.98 14.40 -52.42
N LEU A 116 -4.61 13.23 -52.22
CA LEU A 116 -5.18 12.42 -53.30
C LEU A 116 -6.49 13.00 -53.84
N ASN A 117 -7.34 13.57 -52.98
CA ASN A 117 -8.59 14.22 -53.39
C ASN A 117 -8.39 15.50 -54.22
N GLU A 118 -7.25 16.18 -54.07
CA GLU A 118 -6.96 17.40 -54.85
C GLU A 118 -6.55 17.14 -56.31
N LYS A 119 -6.18 15.90 -56.66
CA LYS A 119 -5.62 15.60 -58.00
C LYS A 119 -6.49 14.73 -58.93
N GLN A 120 -7.44 13.92 -58.48
CA GLN A 120 -8.09 12.91 -59.35
C GLN A 120 -9.56 12.54 -59.01
N ASN A 121 -10.31 12.09 -60.03
CA ASN A 121 -11.68 11.51 -59.96
C ASN A 121 -11.68 10.05 -59.47
N LEU A 122 -11.17 9.78 -58.27
CA LEU A 122 -11.21 8.44 -57.64
C LEU A 122 -12.25 8.41 -56.52
N GLU A 123 -13.15 7.43 -56.54
CA GLU A 123 -14.17 7.26 -55.50
C GLU A 123 -13.59 6.47 -54.32
N ILE A 124 -13.22 7.18 -53.25
CA ILE A 124 -12.71 6.59 -52.01
C ILE A 124 -13.87 6.02 -51.20
N ILE A 125 -14.01 4.70 -51.20
CA ILE A 125 -15.05 3.99 -50.44
C ILE A 125 -14.56 3.79 -48.99
N GLY A 126 -14.50 4.90 -48.23
CA GLY A 126 -14.47 4.90 -46.77
C GLY A 126 -13.10 4.90 -46.06
N ASN A 127 -13.04 5.67 -44.96
CA ASN A 127 -11.99 5.64 -43.94
C ASN A 127 -12.60 5.00 -42.67
N PHE A 128 -11.98 3.96 -42.12
CA PHE A 128 -12.64 3.03 -41.17
C PHE A 128 -12.83 3.56 -39.74
N THR A 129 -12.80 4.87 -39.51
CA THR A 129 -13.02 5.46 -38.18
C THR A 129 -14.18 6.44 -38.09
N ASP A 130 -14.65 7.05 -39.18
CA ASP A 130 -15.47 8.27 -39.06
C ASP A 130 -16.93 8.14 -39.52
N ASN A 131 -17.37 7.00 -40.06
CA ASN A 131 -18.78 6.78 -40.42
C ASN A 131 -19.36 5.53 -39.75
N LEU A 132 -19.66 5.66 -38.45
CA LEU A 132 -20.41 4.65 -37.68
C LEU A 132 -21.84 5.09 -37.31
N GLN A 133 -22.39 6.12 -37.95
CA GLN A 133 -23.74 6.63 -37.61
C GLN A 133 -24.85 6.37 -38.63
N THR A 134 -24.59 5.70 -39.76
CA THR A 134 -25.67 5.41 -40.74
C THR A 134 -25.62 4.00 -41.34
N LEU A 135 -25.16 3.01 -40.58
CA LEU A 135 -25.35 1.60 -40.92
C LEU A 135 -25.91 0.83 -39.73
N ASN A 136 -27.21 0.59 -39.80
CA ASN A 136 -27.97 -0.26 -38.89
C ASN A 136 -27.43 -1.70 -39.01
N THR A 137 -26.42 -2.02 -38.19
CA THR A 137 -25.81 -3.36 -38.12
C THR A 137 -25.66 -3.75 -36.65
N SER A 138 -26.78 -4.20 -36.06
CA SER A 138 -26.69 -5.24 -35.06
C SER A 138 -26.05 -6.47 -35.72
N ASN A 139 -25.04 -7.06 -35.09
CA ASN A 139 -24.37 -8.35 -35.41
C ASN A 139 -22.94 -8.33 -35.98
N TYR A 140 -22.10 -7.33 -35.66
CA TYR A 140 -20.65 -7.51 -35.83
C TYR A 140 -19.87 -7.07 -34.59
N LEU A 141 -19.64 -8.03 -33.70
CA LEU A 141 -18.64 -7.95 -32.64
C LEU A 141 -17.40 -8.69 -33.15
N ILE A 142 -16.37 -7.97 -33.58
CA ILE A 142 -15.07 -8.57 -33.91
C ILE A 142 -14.38 -8.86 -32.57
N GLU A 143 -14.69 -10.02 -32.00
CA GLU A 143 -14.00 -10.55 -30.83
C GLU A 143 -12.70 -11.21 -31.31
N TYR A 144 -11.56 -10.54 -31.08
CA TYR A 144 -10.25 -11.18 -31.25
C TYR A 144 -10.13 -12.31 -30.21
N THR A 145 -10.43 -13.54 -30.63
CA THR A 145 -10.38 -14.75 -29.80
C THR A 145 -8.92 -15.20 -29.61
N TYR A 146 -8.15 -14.42 -28.84
CA TYR A 146 -6.82 -14.82 -28.36
C TYR A 146 -6.88 -16.01 -27.37
N SER A 147 -8.05 -16.40 -26.87
CA SER A 147 -8.17 -17.46 -25.86
C SER A 147 -7.88 -18.87 -26.41
N SER A 148 -8.02 -19.09 -27.72
CA SER A 148 -7.73 -20.39 -28.33
C SER A 148 -6.24 -20.70 -28.40
N TYR A 149 -5.39 -19.68 -28.56
CA TYR A 149 -3.93 -19.84 -28.72
C TYR A 149 -3.24 -20.32 -27.43
N TRP A 150 -3.75 -19.91 -26.28
CA TRP A 150 -3.13 -20.21 -24.98
C TRP A 150 -3.69 -21.47 -24.30
N LYS A 151 -4.77 -22.04 -24.86
CA LYS A 151 -5.40 -23.23 -24.30
C LYS A 151 -4.42 -24.41 -24.43
N ASN A 152 -3.96 -24.95 -23.29
CA ASN A 152 -2.97 -26.02 -23.17
C ASN A 152 -1.50 -25.64 -23.39
N SER A 153 -1.14 -24.35 -23.46
CA SER A 153 0.28 -23.99 -23.41
C SER A 153 0.88 -24.30 -22.03
N ASN A 154 2.11 -24.79 -22.02
CA ASN A 154 2.88 -24.96 -20.79
C ASN A 154 3.67 -23.67 -20.55
N ILE A 155 3.35 -22.94 -19.48
CA ILE A 155 4.09 -21.75 -19.06
C ILE A 155 4.84 -22.06 -17.77
N THR A 156 6.14 -21.79 -17.77
CA THR A 156 6.98 -21.88 -16.58
C THR A 156 6.91 -20.56 -15.84
N ILE A 157 6.36 -20.61 -14.63
CA ILE A 157 6.15 -19.42 -13.82
C ILE A 157 7.12 -19.45 -12.67
N CYS A 158 7.89 -18.37 -12.55
CA CYS A 158 8.78 -18.19 -11.43
C CYS A 158 8.24 -17.13 -10.50
N TYR A 159 8.34 -17.39 -9.21
CA TYR A 159 7.94 -16.44 -8.20
C TYR A 159 9.15 -16.11 -7.35
N ARG A 160 9.23 -14.84 -6.93
CA ARG A 160 10.24 -14.37 -6.00
C ARG A 160 9.60 -14.29 -4.61
N LEU A 161 9.50 -15.43 -3.92
CA LEU A 161 9.08 -15.49 -2.52
C LEU A 161 10.17 -16.14 -1.69
N ASN A 162 10.45 -15.59 -0.51
CA ASN A 162 11.44 -16.12 0.43
C ASN A 162 10.93 -17.34 1.25
N CYS A 163 9.92 -18.08 0.77
CA CYS A 163 9.50 -19.35 1.38
C CYS A 163 9.57 -20.47 0.34
N GLU A 164 10.45 -21.44 0.57
CA GLU A 164 10.67 -22.57 -0.33
C GLU A 164 9.45 -23.49 -0.49
N ASN A 165 8.47 -23.44 0.44
CA ASN A 165 7.32 -24.35 0.46
C ASN A 165 5.95 -23.69 0.65
N CYS A 166 5.86 -22.35 0.64
CA CYS A 166 4.61 -21.64 0.85
C CYS A 166 4.07 -21.09 -0.47
N LEU A 167 3.37 -21.92 -1.25
CA LEU A 167 2.46 -21.43 -2.30
C LEU A 167 1.18 -20.87 -1.65
N ASP A 168 1.35 -19.94 -0.72
CA ASP A 168 0.26 -19.27 -0.03
C ASP A 168 0.61 -17.79 0.15
N GLY A 169 -0.25 -16.95 -0.40
CA GLY A 169 -0.04 -15.52 -0.51
C GLY A 169 -1.06 -14.88 -1.45
N PRO A 170 -1.31 -13.57 -1.30
CA PRO A 170 -2.25 -12.85 -2.15
C PRO A 170 -1.84 -12.90 -3.63
N GLU A 171 -0.53 -12.89 -3.92
CA GLU A 171 -0.01 -12.97 -5.27
C GLU A 171 -0.29 -14.34 -5.89
N TYR A 172 0.00 -15.42 -5.17
CA TYR A 172 -0.27 -16.78 -5.65
C TYR A 172 -1.77 -16.95 -5.98
N LYS A 173 -2.66 -16.55 -5.06
CA LYS A 173 -4.13 -16.62 -5.29
C LYS A 173 -4.58 -15.80 -6.49
N LEU A 174 -4.01 -14.59 -6.67
CA LEU A 174 -4.33 -13.73 -7.80
C LEU A 174 -3.95 -14.38 -9.14
N PHE A 175 -2.71 -14.87 -9.25
CA PHE A 175 -2.22 -15.50 -10.47
C PHE A 175 -2.87 -16.85 -10.75
N GLU A 176 -3.16 -17.62 -9.70
CA GLU A 176 -3.92 -18.87 -9.77
C GLU A 176 -5.26 -18.68 -10.50
N ILE A 177 -5.98 -17.61 -10.14
CA ILE A 177 -7.26 -17.25 -10.74
C ILE A 177 -7.09 -16.88 -12.21
N ILE A 178 -6.14 -15.99 -12.53
CA ILE A 178 -5.87 -15.59 -13.92
C ILE A 178 -5.52 -16.81 -14.79
N PHE A 179 -4.62 -17.67 -14.32
CA PHE A 179 -4.20 -18.86 -15.07
C PHE A 179 -5.31 -19.89 -15.20
N SER A 180 -6.20 -20.00 -14.19
CA SER A 180 -7.38 -20.87 -14.28
C SER A 180 -8.37 -20.40 -15.34
N PHE A 181 -8.61 -19.08 -15.45
CA PHE A 181 -9.48 -18.51 -16.48
C PHE A 181 -8.93 -18.70 -17.89
N LEU A 182 -7.60 -18.69 -18.03
CA LEU A 182 -6.91 -18.86 -19.30
C LEU A 182 -6.67 -20.33 -19.67
N ASN A 183 -6.96 -21.27 -18.76
CA ASN A 183 -6.70 -22.71 -18.93
C ASN A 183 -5.24 -23.02 -19.35
N ILE A 184 -4.29 -22.36 -18.69
CA ILE A 184 -2.85 -22.49 -18.93
C ILE A 184 -2.27 -23.52 -17.96
N LYS A 185 -1.46 -24.45 -18.48
CA LYS A 185 -0.70 -25.38 -17.64
C LYS A 185 0.51 -24.67 -17.07
N ARG A 186 0.73 -24.85 -15.77
CA ARG A 186 1.71 -24.09 -14.99
C ARG A 186 2.69 -24.98 -14.26
N LYS A 187 3.96 -24.58 -14.29
CA LYS A 187 5.02 -25.14 -13.45
C LYS A 187 5.62 -24.01 -12.62
N TYR A 188 5.48 -24.12 -11.30
CA TYR A 188 6.04 -23.17 -10.36
C TYR A 188 7.51 -23.49 -10.08
N SER A 189 8.38 -22.49 -10.16
CA SER A 189 9.79 -22.60 -9.77
C SER A 189 10.21 -21.40 -8.92
N LEU A 190 11.09 -21.62 -7.95
CA LEU A 190 11.65 -20.53 -7.16
C LEU A 190 12.65 -19.73 -8.02
N LEU A 191 12.52 -18.41 -8.04
CA LEU A 191 13.44 -17.55 -8.76
C LEU A 191 14.80 -17.49 -8.05
N THR A 192 15.74 -18.33 -8.47
CA THR A 192 17.17 -18.20 -8.15
C THR A 192 17.85 -17.32 -9.20
N GLN A 193 18.91 -16.60 -8.82
CA GLN A 193 19.63 -15.69 -9.73
C GLN A 193 20.14 -16.37 -11.02
N GLN A 194 20.35 -17.69 -10.99
CA GLN A 194 20.75 -18.50 -12.14
C GLN A 194 19.58 -18.90 -13.07
N ASN A 195 18.33 -18.87 -12.59
CA ASN A 195 17.18 -19.42 -13.32
C ASN A 195 16.31 -18.36 -13.98
N SER A 196 16.69 -17.07 -13.95
CA SER A 196 15.85 -16.01 -14.53
C SER A 196 15.56 -16.20 -16.01
N THR A 197 16.43 -16.90 -16.75
CA THR A 197 16.25 -17.22 -18.18
C THR A 197 15.31 -18.39 -18.47
N LEU A 198 14.93 -19.15 -17.45
CA LEU A 198 14.06 -20.34 -17.60
C LEU A 198 12.60 -20.04 -17.27
N CYS A 199 12.27 -18.77 -16.98
CA CYS A 199 10.98 -18.34 -16.50
C CYS A 199 10.28 -17.50 -17.57
N ASP A 200 9.07 -17.88 -17.96
CA ASP A 200 8.28 -17.12 -18.94
C ASP A 200 7.60 -15.91 -18.28
N VAL A 201 7.15 -16.10 -17.03
CA VAL A 201 6.53 -15.06 -16.21
C VAL A 201 7.20 -15.05 -14.85
N ILE A 202 7.66 -13.88 -14.42
CA ILE A 202 8.19 -13.66 -13.09
C ILE A 202 7.26 -12.71 -12.35
N TYR A 203 6.65 -13.13 -11.24
CA TYR A 203 5.83 -12.23 -10.43
C TYR A 203 6.35 -12.11 -9.00
N GLY A 204 6.17 -10.92 -8.43
CA GLY A 204 6.52 -10.63 -7.05
C GLY A 204 6.93 -9.17 -6.85
N ARG A 205 7.62 -8.92 -5.74
CA ARG A 205 8.17 -7.61 -5.42
C ARG A 205 9.41 -7.34 -6.28
N VAL A 206 9.38 -6.26 -7.06
CA VAL A 206 10.51 -5.86 -7.90
C VAL A 206 11.22 -4.67 -7.27
N ILE A 207 12.47 -4.88 -6.88
CA ILE A 207 13.28 -3.91 -6.14
C ILE A 207 14.32 -3.21 -7.05
N SER A 208 14.62 -3.77 -8.22
CA SER A 208 15.73 -3.29 -9.06
C SER A 208 15.29 -2.76 -10.41
N ALA A 209 15.76 -1.56 -10.76
CA ALA A 209 15.65 -0.98 -12.10
C ALA A 209 16.41 -1.79 -13.17
N ASN A 210 17.37 -2.64 -12.77
CA ASN A 210 18.22 -3.36 -13.72
C ASN A 210 17.44 -4.35 -14.60
N TYR A 211 16.28 -4.85 -14.16
CA TYR A 211 15.46 -5.76 -14.96
C TYR A 211 14.68 -5.06 -16.09
N GLN A 212 14.53 -3.73 -16.05
CA GLN A 212 13.80 -2.96 -17.07
C GLN A 212 14.42 -3.03 -18.46
N ASN A 213 15.72 -3.34 -18.55
CA ASN A 213 16.40 -3.45 -19.84
C ASN A 213 15.92 -4.68 -20.63
N TYR A 214 15.61 -5.79 -19.95
CA TYR A 214 15.29 -7.07 -20.57
C TYR A 214 13.82 -7.48 -20.41
N HIS A 215 13.14 -6.94 -19.39
CA HIS A 215 11.77 -7.30 -19.06
C HIS A 215 10.84 -6.09 -19.20
N GLN A 216 9.58 -6.39 -19.49
CA GLN A 216 8.46 -5.48 -19.45
C GLN A 216 7.64 -5.74 -18.18
N TYR A 217 7.28 -4.68 -17.47
CA TYR A 217 6.49 -4.75 -16.25
C TYR A 217 5.02 -4.56 -16.55
N THR A 218 4.18 -5.39 -15.95
CA THR A 218 2.73 -5.19 -15.96
C THR A 218 2.35 -4.00 -15.08
N VAL A 219 1.07 -3.63 -15.11
CA VAL A 219 0.49 -2.72 -14.11
C VAL A 219 0.79 -3.26 -12.71
N PRO A 220 1.15 -2.37 -11.76
CA PRO A 220 1.36 -2.77 -10.38
C PRO A 220 0.02 -3.20 -9.79
N TYR A 221 -0.03 -4.42 -9.28
CA TYR A 221 -1.28 -5.00 -8.77
C TYR A 221 -1.37 -4.94 -7.25
N LEU A 222 -0.26 -4.83 -6.52
CA LEU A 222 -0.27 -4.71 -5.06
C LEU A 222 0.78 -3.70 -4.60
N ASP A 223 0.36 -2.77 -3.73
CA ASP A 223 1.27 -1.84 -3.07
C ASP A 223 1.80 -2.45 -1.78
N ASP A 224 3.09 -2.29 -1.54
CA ASP A 224 3.76 -2.75 -0.32
C ASP A 224 4.74 -1.70 0.15
N HIS A 225 4.86 -1.59 1.45
CA HIS A 225 5.63 -0.53 2.08
C HIS A 225 6.65 -1.17 3.00
N THR A 226 7.87 -0.67 2.93
CA THR A 226 8.92 -1.08 3.85
C THR A 226 8.86 -0.17 5.07
N TRP A 227 8.79 -0.76 6.25
CA TRP A 227 8.69 -0.04 7.51
C TRP A 227 9.76 -0.50 8.48
N TRP A 228 10.09 0.39 9.41
CA TRP A 228 10.83 0.01 10.60
C TRP A 228 9.87 -0.61 11.61
N PHE A 229 10.24 -1.78 12.12
CA PHE A 229 9.59 -2.44 13.22
C PHE A 229 10.54 -2.45 14.42
N VAL A 230 10.01 -2.11 15.58
CA VAL A 230 10.77 -2.08 16.84
C VAL A 230 10.05 -2.92 17.87
N PRO A 231 10.75 -3.53 18.83
CA PRO A 231 10.13 -4.22 19.95
C PRO A 231 9.15 -3.29 20.65
N LEU A 232 7.97 -3.83 20.97
CA LEU A 232 7.06 -3.16 21.88
C LEU A 232 7.74 -3.14 23.25
N THR A 233 7.82 -1.96 23.84
CA THR A 233 8.23 -1.84 25.24
C THR A 233 7.09 -2.21 26.14
N ASP A 234 7.40 -2.79 27.28
CA ASP A 234 6.39 -2.97 28.31
C ASP A 234 5.87 -1.60 28.75
N PRO A 235 4.56 -1.47 29.00
CA PRO A 235 4.01 -0.26 29.56
C PRO A 235 4.69 0.00 30.91
N LYS A 236 5.15 1.22 31.12
CA LYS A 236 5.80 1.59 32.37
C LYS A 236 4.77 1.53 33.49
N ASN A 237 4.77 0.47 34.28
CA ASN A 237 3.88 0.33 35.44
C ASN A 237 4.37 1.20 36.61
N ASN A 238 4.35 2.53 36.41
CA ASN A 238 4.68 3.49 37.44
C ASN A 238 3.39 4.00 38.07
N GLY A 239 2.87 3.36 39.11
CA GLY A 239 1.73 3.88 39.89
C GLY A 239 1.94 5.27 40.53
N TRP A 240 3.09 5.89 40.30
CA TRP A 240 3.36 7.32 40.53
C TRP A 240 2.73 8.26 39.49
N PHE A 241 2.09 7.75 38.43
CA PHE A 241 1.51 8.59 37.38
C PHE A 241 0.47 9.60 37.91
N PHE A 242 -0.25 9.28 39.00
CA PHE A 242 -1.19 10.19 39.66
C PHE A 242 -0.56 11.51 40.12
N PHE A 243 0.72 11.50 40.50
CA PHE A 243 1.46 12.69 40.92
C PHE A 243 2.16 13.40 39.76
N LYS A 244 2.42 12.68 38.65
CA LYS A 244 3.08 13.24 37.46
C LYS A 244 2.17 14.15 36.63
N ILE A 245 0.86 14.11 36.85
CA ILE A 245 -0.12 14.93 36.11
C ILE A 245 0.20 16.43 36.21
N PHE A 246 0.63 16.88 37.39
CA PHE A 246 1.09 18.23 37.60
C PHE A 246 2.59 18.24 37.84
N SER A 247 3.27 19.25 37.30
CA SER A 247 4.66 19.49 37.63
C SER A 247 4.80 19.78 39.12
N VAL A 248 5.98 19.51 39.70
CA VAL A 248 6.27 19.85 41.10
C VAL A 248 5.98 21.33 41.36
N MET A 249 6.31 22.19 40.40
CA MET A 249 6.00 23.62 40.45
C MET A 249 4.49 23.89 40.59
N LEU A 250 3.65 23.21 39.81
CA LEU A 250 2.20 23.35 39.92
C LEU A 250 1.67 22.87 41.28
N TRP A 251 2.16 21.74 41.78
CA TRP A 251 1.81 21.27 43.13
C TRP A 251 2.18 22.30 44.20
N THR A 252 3.38 22.89 44.11
CA THR A 252 3.79 23.94 45.04
C THR A 252 2.95 25.20 44.93
N LEU A 253 2.52 25.58 43.72
CA LEU A 253 1.61 26.72 43.52
C LEU A 253 0.20 26.46 44.08
N VAL A 254 -0.28 25.23 44.01
CA VAL A 254 -1.55 24.83 44.66
C VAL A 254 -1.44 24.92 46.19
N LEU A 255 -0.33 24.44 46.77
CA LEU A 255 -0.08 24.59 48.21
C LEU A 255 0.09 26.06 48.63
N LEU A 256 0.77 26.87 47.82
CA LEU A 256 0.95 28.29 48.09
C LEU A 256 -0.38 29.06 47.98
N SER A 257 -1.20 28.76 46.98
CA SER A 257 -2.49 29.43 46.79
C SER A 257 -3.49 29.08 47.89
N THR A 258 -3.54 27.82 48.34
CA THR A 258 -4.36 27.40 49.49
C THR A 258 -3.93 28.09 50.79
N ALA A 259 -2.63 28.25 51.02
CA ALA A 259 -2.10 29.03 52.14
C ALA A 259 -2.49 30.52 52.03
N ALA A 260 -2.33 31.14 50.86
CA ALA A 260 -2.70 32.53 50.61
C ALA A 260 -4.20 32.79 50.82
N ILE A 261 -5.07 31.89 50.34
CA ILE A 261 -6.52 31.96 50.56
C ILE A 261 -6.84 31.84 52.05
N SER A 262 -6.19 30.92 52.77
CA SER A 262 -6.37 30.77 54.22
C SER A 262 -5.97 32.05 54.99
N LEU A 263 -4.88 32.70 54.57
CA LEU A 263 -4.44 33.99 55.12
C LEU A 263 -5.41 35.12 54.80
N LEU A 264 -5.95 35.19 53.58
CA LEU A 264 -6.97 36.17 53.21
C LEU A 264 -8.23 36.01 54.07
N TRP A 265 -8.67 34.77 54.30
CA TRP A 265 -9.76 34.46 55.23
C TRP A 265 -9.47 34.96 56.63
N LEU A 266 -8.25 34.74 57.13
CA LEU A 266 -7.80 35.24 58.43
C LEU A 266 -7.87 36.76 58.50
N VAL A 267 -7.39 37.48 57.48
CA VAL A 267 -7.42 38.94 57.41
C VAL A 267 -8.86 39.46 57.40
N ILE A 268 -9.71 38.90 56.55
CA ILE A 268 -11.14 39.24 56.50
C ILE A 268 -11.78 38.95 57.85
N HIS A 269 -11.42 37.87 58.54
CA HIS A 269 -12.01 37.54 59.82
C HIS A 269 -11.57 38.50 60.93
N ILE A 270 -10.27 38.86 60.98
CA ILE A 270 -9.71 39.85 61.92
C ILE A 270 -10.34 41.22 61.72
N SER A 271 -10.47 41.69 60.48
CA SER A 271 -11.05 43.02 60.20
C SER A 271 -12.51 43.13 60.67
N THR A 272 -13.15 41.99 60.88
CA THR A 272 -14.59 41.86 60.90
C THR A 272 -15.12 41.33 62.24
N SER A 273 -14.25 40.74 63.07
CA SER A 273 -14.58 40.07 64.33
C SER A 273 -13.51 40.36 65.39
N ARG A 274 -13.89 40.93 66.55
CA ARG A 274 -12.95 41.30 67.63
C ARG A 274 -12.33 40.11 68.41
N LYS A 275 -12.77 38.88 68.15
CA LYS A 275 -12.24 37.67 68.79
C LYS A 275 -11.82 36.68 67.72
N CYS A 276 -10.51 36.60 67.42
CA CYS A 276 -9.95 35.58 66.55
C CYS A 276 -9.29 34.49 67.39
N GLY A 277 -9.77 33.24 67.24
CA GLY A 277 -9.08 32.06 67.73
C GLY A 277 -8.34 31.37 66.57
N PHE A 278 -7.13 30.86 66.84
CA PHE A 278 -6.32 30.09 65.87
C PHE A 278 -7.09 28.87 65.30
N THR A 279 -8.01 28.31 66.09
CA THR A 279 -8.90 27.21 65.70
C THR A 279 -9.75 27.52 64.47
N ASN A 280 -10.14 28.78 64.27
CA ASN A 280 -10.96 29.18 63.12
C ASN A 280 -10.16 29.10 61.82
N VAL A 281 -8.88 29.47 61.83
CA VAL A 281 -8.03 29.45 60.63
C VAL A 281 -7.82 28.02 60.16
N PHE A 282 -7.46 27.13 61.10
CA PHE A 282 -7.26 25.71 60.81
C PHE A 282 -8.53 25.05 60.24
N GLN A 283 -9.70 25.33 60.83
CA GLN A 283 -10.99 24.85 60.33
C GLN A 283 -11.24 25.30 58.89
N LYS A 284 -10.92 26.55 58.54
CA LYS A 284 -11.13 27.09 57.18
C LYS A 284 -10.15 26.49 56.18
N THR A 285 -8.90 26.26 56.57
CA THR A 285 -7.93 25.54 55.74
C THR A 285 -8.40 24.10 55.47
N ILE A 286 -8.89 23.38 56.49
CA ILE A 286 -9.50 22.06 56.31
C ILE A 286 -10.67 22.13 55.31
N ASN A 287 -11.55 23.13 55.44
CA ASN A 287 -12.66 23.29 54.50
C ASN A 287 -12.17 23.49 53.05
N ILE A 288 -11.10 24.25 52.82
CA ILE A 288 -10.54 24.42 51.47
C ILE A 288 -10.02 23.08 50.93
N PHE A 289 -9.32 22.29 51.75
CA PHE A 289 -8.89 20.95 51.35
C PHE A 289 -10.06 20.01 51.09
N SER A 290 -11.10 20.04 51.91
CA SER A 290 -12.32 19.26 51.68
C SER A 290 -13.02 19.67 50.37
N LEU A 291 -13.02 20.96 50.00
CA LEU A 291 -13.55 21.41 48.70
C LEU A 291 -12.70 20.88 47.54
N ALA A 292 -11.37 20.89 47.70
CA ALA A 292 -10.46 20.32 46.70
C ALA A 292 -10.70 18.81 46.50
N ILE A 293 -11.12 18.09 47.54
CA ILE A 293 -11.49 16.66 47.46
C ILE A 293 -12.98 16.47 47.04
N GLU A 294 -13.68 17.55 46.69
CA GLU A 294 -15.09 17.54 46.30
C GLU A 294 -16.04 17.02 47.39
N GLN A 295 -15.66 17.15 48.66
CA GLN A 295 -16.53 16.84 49.78
C GLN A 295 -17.50 17.99 50.06
N SER A 296 -18.74 17.65 50.37
CA SER A 296 -19.74 18.62 50.80
C SER A 296 -19.37 19.19 52.16
N ILE A 297 -19.28 20.52 52.26
CA ILE A 297 -18.98 21.22 53.51
C ILE A 297 -20.07 22.23 53.77
N ASN A 298 -20.46 22.35 55.03
CA ASN A 298 -21.34 23.43 55.45
C ASN A 298 -20.52 24.72 55.66
N LEU A 299 -20.44 25.53 54.61
CA LEU A 299 -19.86 26.86 54.67
C LEU A 299 -20.89 27.84 55.23
N ASN A 300 -20.99 27.90 56.55
CA ASN A 300 -21.77 28.95 57.20
C ASN A 300 -20.99 30.28 57.10
N THR A 301 -21.28 31.05 56.04
CA THR A 301 -20.75 32.41 55.84
C THR A 301 -21.81 33.42 56.23
N ALA A 302 -21.52 34.27 57.22
CA ALA A 302 -22.48 35.28 57.69
C ALA A 302 -22.40 36.60 56.91
N LYS A 303 -21.33 36.81 56.11
CA LYS A 303 -21.01 38.12 55.51
C LYS A 303 -20.70 37.99 54.02
N THR A 304 -21.12 39.00 53.26
CA THR A 304 -21.01 39.05 51.80
C THR A 304 -19.57 38.87 51.30
N SER A 305 -18.57 39.43 51.99
CA SER A 305 -17.15 39.28 51.62
C SER A 305 -16.66 37.83 51.75
N GLU A 306 -17.04 37.14 52.82
CA GLU A 306 -16.73 35.71 53.01
C GLU A 306 -17.45 34.84 51.99
N THR A 307 -18.70 35.19 51.64
CA THR A 307 -19.47 34.50 50.60
C THR A 307 -18.82 34.65 49.23
N ILE A 308 -18.42 35.87 48.83
CA ILE A 308 -17.73 36.11 47.55
C ILE A 308 -16.43 35.30 47.47
N LEU A 309 -15.62 35.34 48.53
CA LEU A 309 -14.37 34.59 48.58
C LEU A 309 -14.62 33.08 48.53
N SER A 310 -15.63 32.58 49.25
CA SER A 310 -16.02 31.16 49.21
C SER A 310 -16.44 30.74 47.81
N THR A 311 -17.27 31.53 47.13
CA THR A 311 -17.70 31.26 45.75
C THR A 311 -16.51 31.22 44.79
N LEU A 312 -15.54 32.14 44.93
CA LEU A 312 -14.34 32.17 44.11
C LEU A 312 -13.47 30.93 44.36
N VAL A 313 -13.30 30.52 45.61
CA VAL A 313 -12.55 29.30 45.98
C VAL A 313 -13.24 28.05 45.44
N ILE A 314 -14.56 27.95 45.55
CA ILE A 314 -15.34 26.84 44.97
C ILE A 314 -15.14 26.78 43.46
N PHE A 315 -15.24 27.92 42.77
CA PHE A 315 -15.03 27.97 41.32
C PHE A 315 -13.61 27.56 40.92
N LEU A 316 -12.59 28.06 41.64
CA LEU A 316 -11.19 27.73 41.36
C LEU A 316 -10.87 26.25 41.62
N THR A 317 -11.35 25.70 42.74
CA THR A 317 -11.17 24.27 43.06
C THR A 317 -11.89 23.38 42.05
N PHE A 318 -13.10 23.73 41.63
CA PHE A 318 -13.84 23.04 40.58
C PHE A 318 -13.07 23.02 39.24
N MET A 319 -12.53 24.16 38.82
CA MET A 319 -11.73 24.25 37.59
C MET A 319 -10.46 23.40 37.69
N MET A 320 -9.73 23.48 38.81
CA MET A 320 -8.51 22.69 39.02
C MET A 320 -8.79 21.19 39.02
N ASN A 321 -9.86 20.74 39.67
CA ASN A 321 -10.26 19.34 39.68
C ASN A 321 -10.67 18.84 38.29
N THR A 322 -11.39 19.66 37.53
CA THR A 322 -11.78 19.33 36.15
C THR A 322 -10.53 19.17 35.27
N VAL A 323 -9.59 20.10 35.35
CA VAL A 323 -8.32 20.01 34.61
C VAL A 323 -7.51 18.78 35.04
N TYR A 324 -7.41 18.53 36.34
CA TYR A 324 -6.73 17.35 36.88
C TYR A 324 -7.35 16.06 36.35
N LYS A 325 -8.68 15.91 36.41
CA LYS A 325 -9.41 14.73 35.92
C LYS A 325 -9.22 14.51 34.43
N ILE A 326 -9.29 15.57 33.61
CA ILE A 326 -9.04 15.48 32.16
C ILE A 326 -7.61 14.99 31.89
N LYS A 327 -6.63 15.54 32.60
CA LYS A 327 -5.23 15.14 32.44
C LYS A 327 -4.97 13.73 32.94
N LEU A 328 -5.57 13.34 34.06
CA LEU A 328 -5.55 11.96 34.55
C LEU A 328 -6.11 11.01 33.51
N LEU A 329 -7.26 11.33 32.91
CA LEU A 329 -7.87 10.52 31.87
C LEU A 329 -6.96 10.42 30.63
N GLN A 330 -6.32 11.51 30.22
CA GLN A 330 -5.34 11.50 29.13
C GLN A 330 -4.15 10.58 29.42
N VAL A 331 -3.65 10.55 30.66
CA VAL A 331 -2.55 9.66 31.07
C VAL A 331 -3.02 8.20 31.19
N LEU A 332 -4.26 7.97 31.62
CA LEU A 332 -4.82 6.61 31.72
C LEU A 332 -5.12 6.02 30.34
N ILE A 333 -5.52 6.83 29.37
CA ILE A 333 -5.75 6.41 27.98
C ILE A 333 -4.43 6.35 27.21
N GLY A 334 -3.57 7.35 27.41
CA GLY A 334 -2.28 7.48 26.74
C GLY A 334 -1.25 6.60 27.42
N LYS A 335 -1.03 5.39 26.89
CA LYS A 335 0.02 4.50 27.39
C LYS A 335 1.39 5.19 27.33
N GLU A 336 1.91 5.58 28.49
CA GLU A 336 3.31 5.95 28.63
C GLU A 336 4.15 4.67 28.64
N TYR A 337 4.65 4.30 27.47
CA TYR A 337 5.70 3.31 27.36
C TYR A 337 6.99 3.85 27.99
N ASP A 338 7.77 2.97 28.62
CA ASP A 338 9.03 3.33 29.30
C ASP A 338 9.94 4.20 28.44
N TYR A 339 9.91 3.90 27.15
CA TYR A 339 10.44 4.74 26.11
C TYR A 339 9.64 4.52 24.83
N SER A 340 9.11 5.60 24.25
CA SER A 340 8.55 5.53 22.91
C SER A 340 9.69 5.70 21.90
N ILE A 341 9.80 4.77 20.97
CA ILE A 341 10.59 4.93 19.75
C ILE A 341 9.55 5.28 18.68
N ASN A 342 9.59 6.50 18.18
CA ASN A 342 8.63 6.97 17.18
C ASN A 342 9.31 7.20 15.83
N SER A 343 10.62 7.41 15.83
CA SER A 343 11.40 7.69 14.63
C SER A 343 12.64 6.82 14.50
N LEU A 344 13.18 6.75 13.28
CA LEU A 344 14.49 6.14 13.02
C LEU A 344 15.61 6.86 13.79
N TYR A 345 15.51 8.19 13.96
CA TYR A 345 16.50 8.95 14.72
C TYR A 345 16.54 8.52 16.18
N ASP A 346 15.39 8.27 16.80
CA ASP A 346 15.32 7.76 18.18
C ASP A 346 16.04 6.41 18.33
N MET A 347 15.98 5.56 17.30
CA MET A 347 16.69 4.27 17.28
C MET A 347 18.20 4.48 17.22
N ILE A 348 18.65 5.42 16.38
CA ILE A 348 20.06 5.76 16.18
C ILE A 348 20.65 6.40 17.44
N ASP A 349 19.96 7.38 18.01
CA ASP A 349 20.41 8.11 19.20
C ASP A 349 20.54 7.19 20.42
N ARG A 350 19.73 6.14 20.48
CA ARG A 350 19.80 5.10 21.52
C ARG A 350 20.81 4.00 21.22
N GLY A 351 21.48 4.05 20.07
CA GLY A 351 22.47 3.06 19.68
C GLY A 351 21.89 1.67 19.39
N MET A 352 20.60 1.60 18.99
CA MET A 352 19.97 0.34 18.60
C MET A 352 20.64 -0.25 17.36
N ILE A 353 20.63 -1.58 17.27
CA ILE A 353 21.12 -2.30 16.10
C ILE A 353 20.01 -2.34 15.04
N LEU A 354 20.34 -1.89 13.84
CA LEU A 354 19.44 -1.85 12.70
C LEU A 354 19.54 -3.14 11.87
N GLY A 355 18.52 -3.99 11.97
CA GLY A 355 18.38 -5.24 11.24
C GLY A 355 17.79 -5.08 9.84
N TYR A 356 18.25 -5.90 8.89
CA TYR A 356 17.62 -6.00 7.57
C TYR A 356 17.83 -7.41 6.96
N PRO A 357 16.89 -7.92 6.15
CA PRO A 357 17.07 -9.18 5.43
C PRO A 357 18.08 -8.98 4.27
N SER A 358 19.12 -9.82 4.22
CA SER A 358 20.19 -9.72 3.21
C SER A 358 19.71 -9.96 1.77
N SER A 359 18.60 -10.67 1.60
CA SER A 359 18.00 -10.97 0.29
C SER A 359 17.38 -9.74 -0.38
N ASP A 360 16.95 -8.75 0.41
CA ASP A 360 16.07 -7.68 -0.04
C ASP A 360 16.81 -6.33 -0.12
N PHE A 361 17.77 -6.11 0.77
CA PHE A 361 18.51 -4.85 0.88
C PHE A 361 20.00 -5.05 0.62
N SER A 362 20.57 -4.18 -0.22
CA SER A 362 22.01 -4.16 -0.47
C SER A 362 22.75 -3.64 0.77
N PRO A 363 23.82 -4.31 1.23
CA PRO A 363 24.66 -3.84 2.33
C PRO A 363 25.18 -2.42 2.10
N LYS A 364 25.44 -2.03 0.84
CA LYS A 364 25.90 -0.68 0.48
C LYS A 364 24.86 0.40 0.80
N ALA A 365 23.57 0.12 0.57
CA ALA A 365 22.50 1.05 0.89
C ALA A 365 22.36 1.23 2.41
N MET A 366 22.60 0.17 3.18
CA MET A 366 22.51 0.20 4.64
C MET A 366 23.76 0.83 5.29
N GLN A 367 24.95 0.64 4.71
CA GLN A 367 26.20 1.26 5.18
C GLN A 367 26.17 2.79 5.15
N GLN A 368 25.36 3.39 4.26
CA GLN A 368 25.19 4.84 4.20
C GLN A 368 24.58 5.43 5.48
N MET A 369 23.87 4.62 6.29
CA MET A 369 23.29 5.08 7.56
C MET A 369 24.33 5.28 8.68
N LYS A 370 25.61 4.95 8.47
CA LYS A 370 26.73 5.12 9.44
C LYS A 370 26.45 4.59 10.85
N THR A 371 25.59 3.58 10.97
CA THR A 371 25.09 3.03 12.23
C THR A 371 25.39 1.55 12.34
N LYS A 372 25.22 0.99 13.54
CA LYS A 372 25.36 -0.46 13.77
C LYS A 372 24.25 -1.19 13.02
N THR A 373 24.56 -1.75 11.87
CA THR A 373 23.63 -2.54 11.07
C THR A 373 23.96 -4.02 11.16
N ARG A 374 22.95 -4.88 11.06
CA ARG A 374 23.13 -6.34 11.07
C ARG A 374 22.20 -7.00 10.05
N ALA A 375 22.78 -7.67 9.07
CA ALA A 375 22.02 -8.50 8.15
C ALA A 375 21.48 -9.75 8.88
N CYS A 376 20.27 -10.18 8.54
CA CYS A 376 19.75 -11.52 8.90
C CYS A 376 19.44 -12.33 7.64
N VAL A 377 19.32 -13.64 7.81
CA VAL A 377 19.17 -14.58 6.68
C VAL A 377 17.86 -14.34 5.94
N ASN A 378 16.78 -14.09 6.67
CA ASN A 378 15.47 -13.80 6.11
C ASN A 378 14.67 -12.83 7.00
N SER A 379 13.55 -12.33 6.46
CA SER A 379 12.66 -11.38 7.14
C SER A 379 12.12 -11.94 8.46
N PHE A 380 11.82 -13.24 8.52
CA PHE A 380 11.31 -13.88 9.73
C PHE A 380 12.32 -13.85 10.88
N GLU A 381 13.56 -14.24 10.61
CA GLU A 381 14.63 -14.23 11.63
C GLU A 381 14.87 -12.81 12.14
N CYS A 382 14.85 -11.81 11.24
CA CYS A 382 15.01 -10.43 11.68
C CYS A 382 13.84 -9.95 12.55
N LEU A 383 12.59 -10.24 12.17
CA LEU A 383 11.42 -9.89 12.98
C LEU A 383 11.43 -10.61 14.33
N LYS A 384 11.76 -11.90 14.35
CA LYS A 384 11.89 -12.69 15.58
C LYS A 384 12.98 -12.11 16.49
N ARG A 385 14.13 -11.71 15.93
CA ARG A 385 15.20 -11.06 16.69
C ARG A 385 14.76 -9.71 17.26
N ALA A 386 14.06 -8.90 16.48
CA ALA A 386 13.50 -7.63 16.95
C ALA A 386 12.49 -7.85 18.08
N ALA A 387 11.67 -8.90 18.01
CA ALA A 387 10.68 -9.21 19.04
C ALA A 387 11.30 -9.70 20.35
N LEU A 388 12.44 -10.41 20.29
CA LEU A 388 13.12 -10.97 21.46
C LEU A 388 14.17 -10.04 22.08
N HIS A 389 14.71 -9.08 21.32
CA HIS A 389 15.80 -8.22 21.77
C HIS A 389 15.40 -6.75 21.68
N HIS A 390 15.19 -6.11 22.83
CA HIS A 390 14.76 -4.70 22.95
C HIS A 390 15.71 -3.67 22.30
N GLU A 391 16.96 -4.05 22.01
CA GLU A 391 17.98 -3.20 21.38
C GLU A 391 18.03 -3.35 19.85
N PHE A 392 17.09 -4.09 19.26
CA PHE A 392 17.12 -4.44 17.84
C PHE A 392 15.88 -3.92 17.12
N GLY A 393 16.06 -3.06 16.13
CA GLY A 393 14.98 -2.61 15.26
C GLY A 393 15.23 -3.09 13.84
N VAL A 394 14.18 -3.41 13.09
CA VAL A 394 14.31 -4.10 11.81
C VAL A 394 13.55 -3.39 10.69
N LEU A 395 14.19 -3.28 9.53
CA LEU A 395 13.57 -2.82 8.29
C LEU A 395 13.01 -4.03 7.51
N VAL A 396 11.69 -4.11 7.39
CA VAL A 396 11.02 -5.22 6.69
C VAL A 396 9.85 -4.69 5.88
N HIS A 397 9.50 -5.42 4.82
CA HIS A 397 8.31 -5.16 4.03
C HIS A 397 7.03 -5.51 4.79
N GLY A 398 5.97 -4.74 4.56
CA GLY A 398 4.69 -4.90 5.25
C GLY A 398 4.07 -6.26 5.02
N ASN A 399 4.12 -6.79 3.80
CA ASN A 399 3.58 -8.11 3.49
C ASN A 399 4.36 -9.25 4.17
N ASP A 400 5.68 -9.12 4.31
CA ASP A 400 6.49 -10.10 5.05
C ASP A 400 6.15 -10.06 6.54
N GLU A 401 5.97 -8.87 7.12
CA GLU A 401 5.52 -8.73 8.51
C GLU A 401 4.15 -9.35 8.73
N LYS A 402 3.17 -9.02 7.88
CA LYS A 402 1.81 -9.61 7.92
C LYS A 402 1.86 -11.14 7.89
N ARG A 403 2.68 -11.73 7.01
CA ARG A 403 2.84 -13.18 6.89
C ARG A 403 3.37 -13.82 8.17
N TYR A 404 4.31 -13.16 8.86
CA TYR A 404 4.93 -13.70 10.06
C TYR A 404 4.28 -13.25 11.37
N ARG A 405 3.33 -12.33 11.32
CA ARG A 405 2.67 -11.71 12.48
C ARG A 405 2.19 -12.73 13.51
N ARG A 406 1.54 -13.81 13.06
CA ARG A 406 1.03 -14.90 13.93
C ARG A 406 2.08 -15.58 14.82
N TYR A 407 3.35 -15.53 14.42
CA TYR A 407 4.46 -16.14 15.16
C TYR A 407 5.16 -15.16 16.12
N LEU A 408 4.73 -13.90 16.12
CA LEU A 408 5.33 -12.79 16.87
C LEU A 408 4.33 -12.26 17.91
N ILE A 409 3.43 -13.14 18.36
CA ILE A 409 2.44 -12.90 19.38
C ILE A 409 2.95 -13.57 20.66
N ASN A 410 2.85 -12.88 21.79
CA ASN A 410 3.22 -13.43 23.09
C ASN A 410 2.15 -14.39 23.63
N GLU A 411 2.41 -14.98 24.80
CA GLU A 411 1.47 -15.89 25.48
C GLU A 411 0.11 -15.24 25.78
N ASN A 412 0.07 -13.90 25.88
CA ASN A 412 -1.13 -13.11 26.15
C ASN A 412 -1.89 -12.70 24.88
N GLY A 413 -1.50 -13.19 23.70
CA GLY A 413 -2.15 -12.79 22.44
C GLY A 413 -1.73 -11.41 21.93
N LYS A 414 -0.76 -10.73 22.56
CA LYS A 414 -0.29 -9.40 22.16
C LYS A 414 0.86 -9.47 21.18
N TYR A 415 0.80 -8.60 20.18
CA TYR A 415 1.86 -8.47 19.18
C TYR A 415 3.10 -7.79 19.76
N LEU A 416 4.27 -8.40 19.55
CA LEU A 416 5.54 -8.00 20.19
C LEU A 416 6.27 -6.86 19.49
N LEU A 417 5.81 -6.41 18.33
CA LEU A 417 6.48 -5.37 17.55
C LEU A 417 5.56 -4.17 17.33
N ARG A 418 6.16 -3.00 17.23
CA ARG A 418 5.52 -1.75 16.82
C ARG A 418 6.07 -1.33 15.47
N LYS A 419 5.15 -0.98 14.57
CA LYS A 419 5.46 -0.35 13.29
C LYS A 419 5.71 1.15 13.48
N LEU A 420 6.83 1.66 12.98
CA LEU A 420 7.14 3.09 12.97
C LEU A 420 6.57 3.75 11.72
N THR A 421 6.16 5.02 11.82
CA THR A 421 5.69 5.84 10.69
C THR A 421 6.59 7.06 10.52
N PRO A 422 6.90 7.51 9.29
CA PRO A 422 6.35 7.07 8.00
C PRO A 422 7.05 5.82 7.42
N ALA A 423 6.55 5.34 6.27
CA ALA A 423 7.19 4.26 5.52
C ALA A 423 8.58 4.69 5.04
N PHE A 424 9.53 3.77 5.09
CA PHE A 424 10.88 4.01 4.62
C PHE A 424 10.94 3.99 3.09
N PHE A 425 10.27 3.02 2.46
CA PHE A 425 10.24 2.87 1.01
C PHE A 425 8.90 2.33 0.53
N ASN A 426 8.45 2.80 -0.63
CA ASN A 426 7.24 2.30 -1.29
C ASN A 426 7.65 1.36 -2.42
N SER A 427 7.29 0.09 -2.28
CA SER A 427 7.48 -0.95 -3.28
C SER A 427 6.16 -1.33 -3.92
N LYS A 428 6.22 -1.78 -5.16
CA LYS A 428 5.05 -2.30 -5.87
C LYS A 428 5.32 -3.70 -6.36
N TYR A 429 4.30 -4.53 -6.29
CA TYR A 429 4.31 -5.85 -6.90
C TYR A 429 3.89 -5.71 -8.35
N VAL A 430 4.71 -6.28 -9.23
CA VAL A 430 4.47 -6.33 -10.66
C VAL A 430 4.75 -7.74 -11.16
N ALA A 431 4.17 -8.11 -12.30
CA ALA A 431 4.67 -9.21 -13.09
C ALA A 431 5.65 -8.68 -14.12
N MET A 432 6.68 -9.47 -14.40
CA MET A 432 7.72 -9.22 -15.36
C MET A 432 7.67 -10.33 -16.40
N LEU A 433 7.68 -9.94 -17.66
CA LEU A 433 7.80 -10.83 -18.80
C LEU A 433 8.93 -10.31 -19.68
N TYR A 434 9.51 -11.16 -20.53
CA TYR A 434 10.45 -10.68 -21.53
C TYR A 434 9.82 -9.61 -22.44
N LYS A 435 10.63 -8.63 -22.86
CA LYS A 435 10.17 -7.65 -23.85
C LYS A 435 9.73 -8.36 -25.12
N GLY A 436 8.55 -8.01 -25.63
CA GLY A 436 7.94 -8.64 -26.80
C GLY A 436 7.20 -9.95 -26.51
N HIS A 437 7.12 -10.40 -25.25
CA HIS A 437 6.41 -11.62 -24.91
C HIS A 437 4.89 -11.48 -25.20
N PRO A 438 4.29 -12.33 -26.06
CA PRO A 438 2.91 -12.13 -26.54
C PRO A 438 1.86 -12.24 -25.43
N PHE A 439 2.18 -12.96 -24.33
CA PHE A 439 1.32 -13.06 -23.16
C PHE A 439 1.19 -11.76 -22.34
N TYR A 440 2.09 -10.80 -22.54
CA TYR A 440 2.13 -9.56 -21.74
C TYR A 440 0.80 -8.82 -21.77
N HIS A 441 0.25 -8.58 -22.97
CA HIS A 441 -0.99 -7.81 -23.13
C HIS A 441 -2.20 -8.53 -22.53
N VAL A 442 -2.23 -9.86 -22.64
CA VAL A 442 -3.28 -10.70 -22.06
C VAL A 442 -3.22 -10.60 -20.54
N LEU A 443 -2.06 -10.88 -19.95
CA LEU A 443 -1.89 -10.85 -18.50
C LEU A 443 -2.19 -9.45 -17.93
N ASN A 444 -1.68 -8.41 -18.57
CA ASN A 444 -1.89 -7.03 -18.12
C ASN A 444 -3.37 -6.65 -18.15
N ARG A 445 -4.13 -7.07 -19.18
CA ARG A 445 -5.57 -6.83 -19.28
C ARG A 445 -6.34 -7.49 -18.14
N TYR A 446 -6.06 -8.76 -17.85
CA TYR A 446 -6.71 -9.47 -16.73
C TYR A 446 -6.34 -8.89 -15.37
N LEU A 447 -5.07 -8.51 -15.16
CA LEU A 447 -4.66 -7.82 -13.94
C LEU A 447 -5.40 -6.51 -13.76
N THR A 448 -5.50 -5.67 -14.80
CA THR A 448 -6.28 -4.43 -14.75
C THR A 448 -7.74 -4.71 -14.39
N TYR A 449 -8.38 -5.69 -15.01
CA TYR A 449 -9.76 -6.05 -14.67
C TYR A 449 -9.90 -6.47 -13.19
N LEU A 450 -9.00 -7.30 -12.66
CA LEU A 450 -9.06 -7.72 -11.26
C LEU A 450 -8.80 -6.55 -10.29
N ILE A 451 -7.96 -5.59 -10.67
CA ILE A 451 -7.73 -4.37 -9.89
C ILE A 451 -8.99 -3.49 -9.90
N GLU A 452 -9.56 -3.24 -11.08
CA GLU A 452 -10.75 -2.40 -11.27
C GLU A 452 -11.98 -2.95 -10.53
N HIS A 453 -12.13 -4.28 -10.49
CA HIS A 453 -13.22 -4.94 -9.76
C HIS A 453 -12.95 -5.05 -8.25
N GLY A 454 -11.84 -4.51 -7.75
CA GLY A 454 -11.49 -4.53 -6.33
C GLY A 454 -11.09 -5.91 -5.80
N PHE A 455 -10.88 -6.90 -6.67
CA PHE A 455 -10.55 -8.26 -6.28
C PHE A 455 -9.21 -8.34 -5.54
N VAL A 456 -8.21 -7.59 -6.01
CA VAL A 456 -6.90 -7.50 -5.33
C VAL A 456 -7.05 -6.97 -3.89
N LYS A 457 -7.90 -5.94 -3.70
CA LYS A 457 -8.15 -5.38 -2.37
C LYS A 457 -8.79 -6.44 -1.47
N HIS A 458 -9.77 -7.17 -1.96
CA HIS A 458 -10.42 -8.25 -1.20
C HIS A 458 -9.43 -9.35 -0.79
N VAL A 459 -8.61 -9.86 -1.73
CA VAL A 459 -7.60 -10.89 -1.42
C VAL A 459 -6.57 -10.41 -0.40
N ASN A 460 -6.18 -9.13 -0.46
CA ASN A 460 -5.25 -8.54 0.50
C ASN A 460 -5.92 -8.38 1.88
N THR A 461 -7.17 -7.93 1.94
CA THR A 461 -7.93 -7.78 3.19
C THR A 461 -8.26 -9.12 3.84
N ASP A 462 -8.57 -10.18 3.08
CA ASP A 462 -8.77 -11.52 3.64
C ASP A 462 -7.49 -12.10 4.27
N SER A 463 -6.32 -11.69 3.76
CA SER A 463 -5.03 -12.03 4.37
C SER A 463 -4.72 -11.19 5.60
N ASP A 464 -5.29 -9.99 5.68
CA ASP A 464 -5.38 -9.19 6.90
C ASP A 464 -6.52 -9.75 7.75
N ILE A 465 -6.36 -10.98 8.25
CA ILE A 465 -7.15 -11.44 9.41
C ILE A 465 -7.11 -10.27 10.40
N ASN A 466 -8.29 -9.78 10.81
CA ASN A 466 -8.51 -8.63 11.68
C ASN A 466 -7.88 -8.85 13.07
N TYR A 467 -6.55 -9.00 13.13
CA TYR A 467 -5.74 -8.42 14.16
C TYR A 467 -5.71 -6.92 13.85
N GLU A 468 -6.88 -6.28 13.87
CA GLU A 468 -6.92 -4.93 14.41
C GLU A 468 -6.04 -5.01 15.65
N LEU A 469 -5.09 -4.09 15.79
CA LEU A 469 -4.56 -3.84 17.12
C LEU A 469 -5.84 -3.59 17.91
N GLU A 470 -6.35 -4.62 18.60
CA GLU A 470 -7.28 -4.45 19.69
C GLU A 470 -6.57 -3.39 20.47
N LEU A 471 -7.13 -2.19 20.39
CA LEU A 471 -6.55 -0.99 20.92
C LEU A 471 -6.59 -1.28 22.40
N ASP A 472 -5.52 -1.94 22.88
CA ASP A 472 -5.57 -2.88 24.01
C ASP A 472 -6.44 -2.20 25.04
N ASN A 473 -7.67 -2.67 25.19
CA ASN A 473 -8.58 -2.15 26.19
C ASN A 473 -8.02 -2.73 27.50
N GLU A 474 -6.82 -2.29 27.85
CA GLU A 474 -6.13 -2.61 29.07
C GLU A 474 -7.02 -2.04 30.14
N VAL A 475 -7.86 -2.92 30.66
CA VAL A 475 -8.69 -2.68 31.81
C VAL A 475 -7.73 -2.21 32.90
N LEU A 476 -8.01 -1.05 33.49
CA LEU A 476 -7.22 -0.54 34.60
C LEU A 476 -7.13 -1.63 35.68
N ASN A 477 -5.95 -2.25 35.79
CA ASN A 477 -5.72 -3.30 36.76
C ASN A 477 -5.38 -2.70 38.14
N MET A 478 -5.58 -3.47 39.20
CA MET A 478 -5.29 -3.08 40.59
C MET A 478 -3.83 -2.66 40.81
N ASP A 479 -2.91 -3.19 40.00
CA ASP A 479 -1.49 -2.83 40.05
C ASP A 479 -1.25 -1.33 39.84
N HIS A 480 -2.05 -0.68 38.99
CA HIS A 480 -1.97 0.76 38.75
C HIS A 480 -2.28 1.57 40.03
N PHE A 481 -3.17 1.06 40.88
CA PHE A 481 -3.64 1.74 42.10
C PHE A 481 -2.85 1.33 43.36
N ARG A 482 -1.91 0.39 43.26
CA ARG A 482 -1.18 -0.16 44.43
C ARG A 482 -0.51 0.91 45.27
N ILE A 483 0.11 1.92 44.63
CA ILE A 483 0.77 3.03 45.33
C ILE A 483 -0.25 3.92 46.06
N LEU A 484 -1.42 4.18 45.47
CA LEU A 484 -2.48 4.96 46.13
C LEU A 484 -3.01 4.25 47.38
N PHE A 485 -3.25 2.94 47.29
CA PHE A 485 -3.68 2.14 48.45
C PHE A 485 -2.60 2.11 49.55
N ALA A 486 -1.33 1.99 49.17
CA ALA A 486 -0.22 2.05 50.12
C ALA A 486 -0.15 3.41 50.83
N LEU A 487 -0.25 4.51 50.07
CA LEU A 487 -0.28 5.87 50.64
C LEU A 487 -1.47 6.07 51.57
N TRP A 488 -2.65 5.61 51.18
CA TRP A 488 -3.85 5.68 52.02
C TRP A 488 -3.67 4.94 53.35
N LEU A 489 -3.11 3.73 53.31
CA LEU A 489 -2.82 2.93 54.51
C LEU A 489 -1.80 3.62 55.42
N ILE A 490 -0.73 4.19 54.85
CA ILE A 490 0.26 4.98 55.61
C ILE A 490 -0.42 6.17 56.29
N MET A 491 -1.30 6.89 55.59
CA MET A 491 -2.01 8.05 56.15
C MET A 491 -2.97 7.66 57.28
N ILE A 492 -3.63 6.49 57.19
CA ILE A 492 -4.45 5.97 58.29
C ILE A 492 -3.59 5.70 59.52
N ILE A 493 -2.46 5.00 59.34
CA ILE A 493 -1.55 4.70 60.46
C ILE A 493 -1.08 5.99 61.11
N LEU A 494 -0.61 6.97 60.32
CA LEU A 494 -0.17 8.27 60.85
C LEU A 494 -1.29 9.00 61.61
N SER A 495 -2.50 9.00 61.06
CA SER A 495 -3.67 9.60 61.73
C SER A 495 -3.98 8.92 63.07
N THR A 496 -3.96 7.57 63.11
CA THR A 496 -4.16 6.82 64.37
C THR A 496 -3.08 7.10 65.40
N LEU A 497 -1.82 7.24 64.99
CA LEU A 497 -0.71 7.57 65.90
C LEU A 497 -0.86 8.97 66.49
N VAL A 498 -1.25 9.96 65.68
CA VAL A 498 -1.54 11.32 66.17
C VAL A 498 -2.69 11.29 67.16
N PHE A 499 -3.78 10.58 66.85
CA PHE A 499 -4.92 10.44 67.75
C PHE A 499 -4.53 9.80 69.09
N ILE A 500 -3.77 8.71 69.07
CA ILE A 500 -3.30 8.04 70.30
C ILE A 500 -2.43 8.98 71.12
N LYS A 501 -1.52 9.73 70.48
CA LYS A 501 -0.66 10.70 71.16
C LYS A 501 -1.48 11.81 71.83
N GLU A 502 -2.44 12.40 71.12
CA GLU A 502 -3.31 13.45 71.66
C GLU A 502 -4.17 12.92 72.81
N TYR A 503 -4.74 11.72 72.67
CA TYR A 503 -5.51 11.06 73.73
C TYR A 503 -4.68 10.87 75.00
N LEU A 504 -3.46 10.32 74.86
CA LEU A 504 -2.54 10.12 76.00
C LEU A 504 -2.15 11.45 76.63
N GLN A 505 -1.89 12.50 75.83
CA GLN A 505 -1.55 13.82 76.34
C GLN A 505 -2.71 14.45 77.12
N VAL A 506 -3.94 14.34 76.62
CA VAL A 506 -5.13 14.82 77.31
C VAL A 506 -5.31 14.07 78.64
N GLU A 507 -5.16 12.75 78.63
CA GLU A 507 -5.33 11.94 79.83
C GLU A 507 -4.24 12.21 80.89
N LEU A 508 -2.97 12.35 80.47
CA LEU A 508 -1.87 12.77 81.34
C LEU A 508 -2.11 14.16 81.92
N SER A 509 -2.58 15.12 81.11
CA SER A 509 -2.88 16.47 81.57
C SER A 509 -4.01 16.51 82.60
N LYS A 510 -5.02 15.63 82.46
CA LYS A 510 -6.11 15.49 83.44
C LYS A 510 -5.60 14.93 84.75
N LYS A 511 -4.72 13.91 84.70
CA LYS A 511 -4.10 13.34 85.91
C LYS A 511 -3.21 14.34 86.61
N LEU A 512 -2.39 15.09 85.88
CA LEU A 512 -1.52 16.14 86.44
C LEU A 512 -2.28 17.30 87.07
N LYS A 513 -3.49 17.63 86.59
CA LYS A 513 -4.34 18.65 87.23
C LYS A 513 -5.04 18.17 88.50
N LYS A 514 -5.09 16.85 88.72
CA LYS A 514 -5.74 16.22 89.87
C LYS A 514 -4.78 16.02 91.05
N PHE A 515 -3.49 15.83 90.75
CA PHE A 515 -2.40 15.96 91.71
C PHE A 515 -2.13 17.44 91.99
#